data_AF-A0A8T5B5Y0-F1
#
_entry.id   AF-A0A8T5B5Y0-F1
#
_cell.length_a   1.000
_cell.length_b   1.000
_cell.length_c   1.000
_cell.angle_alpha   90.00
_cell.angle_beta   90.00
_cell.angle_gamma   90.00
#
_symmetry.space_group_name_H-M   'P 1'
#
loop_
_entity.id
_entity.type
_entity.pdbx_description
1 polymer ?
#
loop_
_entity_poly.entity_id
_entity_poly.type
_entity_poly.pdbx_seq_one_letter_code
_entity_poly.pdbx_strand_id
1 'polypeptide(L)'
;MRKRGKVIIWPSYLEASLSRGDGRRVPKTLAKRGVTAEDIYRAAQELGLNPELQRSAAYPRIPWRKTGLVMVDNKMPKTRLLKELALRIR
;
A
#
# COMPACT_ATOMS: atom_id res chain seq x y z
N MET A 1 -9.41 -3.98 19.40
CA MET A 1 -9.84 -2.62 18.97
C MET A 1 -9.51 -2.43 17.48
N ARG A 2 -10.49 -2.48 16.56
CA ARG A 2 -10.29 -1.99 15.19
C ARG A 2 -10.36 -0.47 15.26
N LYS A 3 -9.27 0.26 14.98
CA LYS A 3 -9.34 1.72 14.75
C LYS A 3 -10.31 1.94 13.58
N ARG A 4 -11.57 2.25 13.89
CA ARG A 4 -12.64 2.48 12.90
C ARG A 4 -12.15 3.57 11.94
N GLY A 5 -11.96 3.24 10.67
CA GLY A 5 -11.59 4.19 9.61
C GLY A 5 -10.18 4.04 9.03
N LYS A 6 -9.25 3.33 9.68
CA LYS A 6 -7.87 3.18 9.15
C LYS A 6 -7.66 1.87 8.40
N VAL A 7 -7.04 1.95 7.23
CA VAL A 7 -6.70 0.80 6.38
C VAL A 7 -5.18 0.71 6.22
N ILE A 8 -4.64 -0.48 6.46
CA ILE A 8 -3.22 -0.77 6.23
C ILE A 8 -2.99 -1.12 4.75
N ILE A 9 -2.03 -0.42 4.16
CA ILE A 9 -1.53 -0.61 2.82
C ILE A 9 -0.06 -1.02 2.91
N TRP A 10 0.23 -2.22 2.38
CA TRP A 10 1.59 -2.72 2.26
C TRP A 10 2.13 -2.43 0.86
N PRO A 11 3.42 -2.06 0.72
CA PRO A 11 4.06 -1.91 -0.59
C PRO A 11 3.88 -3.13 -1.51
N SER A 12 3.94 -4.33 -0.93
CA SER A 12 3.71 -5.61 -1.62
C SER A 12 2.35 -5.72 -2.32
N TYR A 13 1.35 -4.90 -1.96
CA TYR A 13 0.04 -4.90 -2.64
C TYR A 13 0.10 -4.28 -4.03
N LEU A 14 1.03 -3.36 -4.27
CA LEU A 14 1.19 -2.61 -5.51
C LEU A 14 2.43 -3.05 -6.30
N GLU A 15 3.21 -3.97 -5.75
CA GLU A 15 4.47 -4.45 -6.32
C GLU A 15 4.23 -5.38 -7.52
N ALA A 16 4.76 -4.99 -8.68
CA ALA A 16 4.62 -5.70 -9.96
C ALA A 16 5.47 -6.97 -10.05
N SER A 17 6.57 -7.02 -9.29
CA SER A 17 7.42 -8.22 -9.22
C SER A 17 6.76 -9.38 -8.45
N LEU A 18 5.73 -9.11 -7.65
CA LEU A 18 5.03 -10.14 -6.87
C LEU A 18 3.84 -10.75 -7.64
N SER A 19 3.64 -12.05 -7.43
CA SER A 19 2.41 -12.71 -7.87
C SER A 19 1.21 -12.30 -7.01
N ARG A 20 -0.01 -12.63 -7.43
CA ARG A 20 -1.19 -12.50 -6.55
C ARG A 20 -1.05 -13.39 -5.32
N GLY A 21 -0.42 -14.55 -5.51
CA GLY A 21 -0.06 -15.49 -4.46
C GLY A 21 0.85 -14.87 -3.43
N ASP A 22 1.79 -13.99 -3.79
CA ASP A 22 2.82 -13.47 -2.87
C ASP A 22 2.43 -12.15 -2.20
N GLY A 23 1.42 -11.45 -2.71
CA GLY A 23 0.90 -10.25 -2.04
C GLY A 23 0.28 -9.21 -2.96
N ARG A 24 0.56 -9.24 -4.27
CA ARG A 24 0.02 -8.24 -5.20
C ARG A 24 -1.50 -8.29 -5.22
N ARG A 25 -2.15 -7.14 -5.03
CA ARG A 25 -3.62 -7.00 -5.00
C ARG A 25 -4.20 -6.21 -6.17
N VAL A 26 -3.36 -5.58 -6.97
CA VAL A 26 -3.76 -4.84 -8.19
C VAL A 26 -3.40 -5.60 -9.48
N PRO A 27 -4.10 -5.35 -10.61
CA PRO A 27 -3.71 -5.86 -11.93
C PRO A 27 -2.26 -5.49 -12.29
N LYS A 28 -1.59 -6.29 -13.12
CA LYS A 28 -0.18 -6.03 -13.51
C LYS A 28 -0.04 -4.69 -14.23
N THR A 29 -1.06 -4.27 -14.97
CA THR A 29 -1.11 -2.98 -15.68
C THR A 29 -1.09 -1.77 -14.75
N LEU A 30 -1.52 -1.93 -13.50
CA LEU A 30 -1.49 -0.87 -12.48
C LEU A 30 -0.35 -1.06 -11.48
N ALA A 31 0.24 -2.25 -11.39
CA ALA A 31 1.32 -2.52 -10.47
C ALA A 31 2.61 -1.82 -10.93
N LYS A 32 3.43 -1.37 -9.97
CA LYS A 32 4.72 -0.71 -10.21
C LYS A 32 5.85 -1.55 -9.62
N ARG A 33 7.05 -1.49 -10.20
CA ARG A 33 8.21 -2.20 -9.67
C ARG A 33 8.90 -1.35 -8.62
N GLY A 34 9.33 -1.96 -7.52
CA GLY A 34 10.12 -1.28 -6.49
C GLY A 34 9.31 -0.29 -5.66
N VAL A 35 8.02 -0.57 -5.44
CA VAL A 35 7.15 0.34 -4.65
C VAL A 35 7.66 0.42 -3.22
N THR A 36 7.89 1.64 -2.74
CA THR A 36 8.26 1.90 -1.35
C THR A 36 7.06 2.35 -0.52
N ALA A 37 7.20 2.31 0.81
CA ALA A 37 6.16 2.85 1.69
C ALA A 37 6.08 4.39 1.56
N GLU A 38 7.18 5.06 1.26
CA GLU A 38 7.25 6.49 0.97
C GLU A 38 6.43 6.86 -0.28
N ASP A 39 6.47 6.05 -1.34
CA ASP A 39 5.68 6.31 -2.56
C ASP A 39 4.18 6.24 -2.26
N ILE A 40 3.77 5.24 -1.48
CA ILE A 40 2.38 5.08 -1.04
C ILE A 40 1.97 6.24 -0.14
N TYR A 41 2.85 6.67 0.77
CA TYR A 41 2.59 7.79 1.66
C TYR A 41 2.33 9.07 0.86
N ARG A 42 3.19 9.39 -0.12
CA ARG A 42 3.00 10.56 -1.00
C ARG A 42 1.71 10.47 -1.81
N ALA A 43 1.43 9.33 -2.44
CA ALA A 43 0.20 9.13 -3.19
C ALA A 43 -1.06 9.25 -2.31
N ALA A 44 -1.00 8.81 -1.06
CA ALA A 44 -2.09 8.95 -0.10
C ALA A 44 -2.23 10.39 0.43
N GLN A 45 -1.14 11.14 0.55
CA GLN A 45 -1.18 12.57 0.89
C GLN A 45 -1.88 13.36 -0.21
N GLU A 46 -1.55 13.10 -1.48
CA GLU A 46 -2.20 13.74 -2.64
C GLU A 46 -3.71 13.45 -2.71
N LEU A 47 -4.14 12.29 -2.19
CA LEU A 47 -5.55 11.91 -2.10
C LEU A 47 -6.26 12.46 -0.86
N GLY A 48 -5.56 13.16 0.04
CA GLY A 48 -6.14 13.70 1.28
C GLY A 48 -6.56 12.62 2.29
N LEU A 49 -5.89 11.45 2.29
CA LEU A 49 -6.25 10.29 3.11
C LEU A 49 -5.54 10.21 4.47
N ASN A 50 -4.93 11.32 4.93
CA ASN A 50 -4.19 11.40 6.21
C ASN A 50 -3.28 10.20 6.49
N PRO A 51 -2.27 9.93 5.64
CA PRO A 51 -1.44 8.76 5.78
C PRO A 51 -0.51 8.83 7.01
N GLU A 52 -0.24 7.67 7.61
CA GLU A 52 0.78 7.47 8.64
C GLU A 52 1.77 6.41 8.15
N LEU A 53 3.05 6.79 8.08
CA LEU A 53 4.14 5.93 7.63
C LEU A 53 4.80 5.21 8.82
N GLN A 54 4.92 3.89 8.74
CA GLN A 54 5.68 3.09 9.69
C GLN A 54 6.78 2.30 8.96
N ARG A 55 8.00 2.85 8.97
CA ARG A 55 9.16 2.32 8.20
C ARG A 55 9.69 0.98 8.68
N SER A 56 9.59 0.70 9.99
CA SER A 56 10.18 -0.49 10.60
C SER A 56 9.33 -1.76 10.42
N ALA A 57 8.13 -1.65 9.85
CA ALA A 57 7.24 -2.78 9.67
C ALA A 57 7.73 -3.71 8.55
N ALA A 58 7.62 -5.02 8.79
CA ALA A 58 7.87 -6.04 7.77
C ALA A 58 6.54 -6.67 7.35
N TYR A 59 6.38 -6.90 6.05
CA TYR A 59 5.19 -7.58 5.54
C TYR A 59 5.20 -9.03 6.02
N PRO A 60 4.12 -9.56 6.63
CA PRO A 60 4.14 -10.89 7.26
C PRO A 60 4.55 -12.06 6.36
N ARG A 61 4.39 -11.94 5.03
CA ARG A 61 4.80 -12.97 4.06
C ARG A 61 6.27 -12.84 3.63
N ILE A 62 6.91 -11.73 3.95
CA ILE A 62 8.32 -11.42 3.64
C ILE A 62 8.94 -10.79 4.92
N PRO A 63 9.01 -11.53 6.04
CA PRO A 63 9.37 -10.96 7.34
C PRO A 63 10.82 -10.45 7.40
N TRP A 64 11.72 -10.98 6.55
CA TRP A 64 13.12 -10.56 6.47
C TRP A 64 13.31 -9.18 5.82
N ARG A 65 12.29 -8.64 5.13
CA ARG A 65 12.38 -7.35 4.43
C ARG A 65 11.51 -6.31 5.12
N LYS A 66 12.16 -5.30 5.73
CA LYS A 66 11.49 -4.14 6.33
C LYS A 66 11.09 -3.14 5.24
N THR A 67 9.95 -3.39 4.60
CA THR A 67 9.42 -2.51 3.54
C THR A 67 8.64 -1.32 4.09
N GLY A 68 8.29 -1.35 5.38
CA GLY A 68 7.35 -0.43 5.98
C GLY A 68 5.90 -0.72 5.60
N LEU A 69 4.99 0.01 6.24
CA LEU A 69 3.57 0.07 5.92
C LEU A 69 3.06 1.51 5.97
N VAL A 70 1.94 1.75 5.30
CA VAL A 70 1.21 3.00 5.38
C VAL A 70 -0.20 2.72 5.88
N MET A 71 -0.61 3.41 6.94
CA MET A 71 -2.01 3.44 7.38
C MET A 71 -2.67 4.66 6.78
N VAL A 72 -3.86 4.51 6.20
CA VAL A 72 -4.61 5.64 5.63
C VAL A 72 -6.03 5.66 6.17
N ASP A 73 -6.58 6.85 6.38
CA ASP A 73 -8.00 7.01 6.65
C ASP A 73 -8.77 6.73 5.37
N ASN A 74 -9.76 5.84 5.44
CA ASN A 74 -10.46 5.39 4.26
C ASN A 74 -11.94 5.10 4.53
N LYS A 75 -12.80 5.66 3.67
CA LYS A 75 -14.26 5.44 3.65
C LYS A 75 -14.71 4.58 2.46
N MET A 76 -13.84 4.30 1.50
CA MET A 76 -14.14 3.56 0.26
C MET A 76 -13.63 2.10 0.30
N PRO A 77 -14.11 1.21 -0.59
CA PRO A 77 -13.63 -0.18 -0.64
C PRO A 77 -12.12 -0.27 -0.88
N LYS A 78 -11.44 -1.17 -0.16
CA LYS A 78 -9.97 -1.34 -0.22
C LYS A 78 -9.45 -1.56 -1.65
N THR A 79 -10.18 -2.30 -2.48
CA THR A 79 -9.80 -2.56 -3.88
C THR A 79 -9.75 -1.28 -4.71
N ARG A 80 -10.71 -0.36 -4.51
CA ARG A 80 -10.75 0.91 -5.25
C ARG A 80 -9.63 1.84 -4.79
N LEU A 81 -9.42 1.94 -3.46
CA LEU A 81 -8.29 2.67 -2.89
C LEU A 81 -6.95 2.22 -3.46
N LEU A 82 -6.70 0.91 -3.54
CA LEU A 82 -5.45 0.36 -4.06
C LEU A 82 -5.22 0.74 -5.54
N LYS A 83 -6.30 0.76 -6.35
CA LYS A 83 -6.20 1.21 -7.75
C LYS A 83 -5.90 2.70 -7.84
N GLU A 84 -6.54 3.53 -7.02
CA GLU A 84 -6.33 4.98 -7.02
C GLU A 84 -4.90 5.36 -6.58
N LEU A 85 -4.36 4.66 -5.57
CA LEU A 85 -2.96 4.80 -5.14
C LEU A 85 -2.01 4.36 -6.25
N ALA A 86 -2.25 3.21 -6.88
CA ALA A 86 -1.41 2.68 -7.95
C ALA A 86 -1.29 3.63 -9.15
N LEU A 87 -2.36 4.38 -9.47
CA LEU A 87 -2.36 5.37 -10.54
C LEU A 87 -1.56 6.63 -10.23
N ARG A 88 -1.31 6.93 -8.95
CA ARG A 88 -0.62 8.14 -8.48
C ARG A 88 0.85 7.92 -8.15
N ILE A 89 1.22 6.68 -7.84
CA ILE A 89 2.63 6.29 -7.70
C ILE A 89 3.30 6.44 -9.07
N ARG A 90 4.33 7.29 -9.14
CA ARG A 90 5.12 7.53 -10.34
C ARG A 90 6.16 6.43 -10.50
#